data_AF-A0A5J4V7A6-F1
#
_entry.id   AF-A0A5J4V7A6-F1
#
_cell.length_a   1.000
_cell.length_b   1.000
_cell.length_c   1.000
_cell.angle_alpha   90.00
_cell.angle_beta   90.00
_cell.angle_gamma   90.00
#
_symmetry.space_group_name_H-M   'P 1'
#
loop_
_entity.id
_entity.type
_entity.pdbx_description
1 polymer ?
#
loop_
_entity_poly.entity_id
_entity_poly.type
_entity_poly.pdbx_seq_one_letter_code
_entity_poly.pdbx_strand_id
1 'polypeptide(L)'
;MNILNIRSHILFDITTFTNPDNAMYGTEYKLIDELYHIPLIDYNLLERYIYYPNDTMYVSSRKWGGVDTEECGDINSTCNSFEHAVLKQTTADRTPTNLQSGQHIVYTFISVCEMHVNQPYRTEADIFMLDEATTDEISEATEHGSVYFDENGEMEFSNQDYLQIKKIGGVDYSSIKGVNQIVRFHSINIVHITTKQAKYLLKLVESKDQINYGRNLELTIENWTFLQNITLDKATNFSLLRTEPFLSLRMNVSIFNFKGYNAYIEGT
;
A
#
# COMPACT_ATOMS: atom_id res chain seq x y z
N MET A 1 10.04 9.33 -16.58
CA MET A 1 9.53 10.63 -16.10
C MET A 1 8.27 10.98 -16.89
N ASN A 2 7.10 10.57 -16.38
CA ASN A 2 5.82 10.91 -17.01
C ASN A 2 5.45 12.33 -16.56
N ILE A 3 5.79 13.31 -17.38
CA ILE A 3 5.31 14.69 -17.20
C ILE A 3 3.80 14.66 -17.37
N LEU A 4 3.06 14.89 -16.29
CA LEU A 4 1.61 15.08 -16.30
C LEU A 4 1.27 16.18 -17.32
N ASN A 5 0.67 15.78 -18.44
CA ASN A 5 0.20 16.72 -19.45
C ASN A 5 -1.03 17.45 -18.89
N ILE A 6 -0.81 18.67 -18.38
CA ILE A 6 -1.84 19.54 -17.80
C ILE A 6 -2.94 19.93 -18.79
N ARG A 7 -2.77 19.68 -20.11
CA ARG A 7 -3.83 19.89 -21.10
C ARG A 7 -4.82 18.73 -21.18
N SER A 8 -4.55 17.60 -20.54
CA SER A 8 -5.41 16.40 -20.57
C SER A 8 -5.88 15.94 -19.19
N HIS A 9 -5.52 16.66 -18.13
CA HIS A 9 -5.89 16.31 -16.75
C HIS A 9 -6.30 17.57 -15.98
N ILE A 10 -7.29 17.44 -15.11
CA ILE A 10 -7.73 18.48 -14.19
C ILE A 10 -7.43 18.00 -12.78
N LEU A 11 -6.65 18.76 -12.01
CA LEU A 11 -6.34 18.49 -10.62
C LEU A 11 -7.37 19.20 -9.73
N PHE A 12 -7.96 18.47 -8.79
CA PHE A 12 -8.85 19.03 -7.79
C PHE A 12 -8.21 18.84 -6.41
N ASP A 13 -7.98 19.94 -5.71
CA ASP A 13 -7.63 19.93 -4.30
C ASP A 13 -8.91 20.16 -3.49
N ILE A 14 -9.36 19.13 -2.76
CA ILE A 14 -10.67 19.10 -2.10
C ILE A 14 -10.44 18.89 -0.61
N THR A 15 -10.60 19.96 0.17
CA THR A 15 -10.37 19.94 1.63
C THR A 15 -11.62 19.55 2.44
N THR A 16 -12.81 19.50 1.84
CA THR A 16 -14.07 19.11 2.48
C THR A 16 -15.01 18.43 1.49
N PHE A 17 -15.86 17.50 1.96
CA PHE A 17 -16.91 16.90 1.13
C PHE A 17 -17.75 18.02 0.47
N THR A 18 -17.63 18.06 -0.86
CA THR A 18 -18.21 18.97 -1.84
C THR A 18 -19.33 19.88 -1.36
N ASN A 19 -19.11 21.19 -1.37
CA ASN A 19 -20.19 22.19 -1.29
C ASN A 19 -20.95 22.19 -2.62
N PRO A 20 -22.22 21.75 -2.67
CA PRO A 20 -22.99 21.72 -3.92
C PRO A 20 -23.21 23.12 -4.51
N ASP A 21 -23.22 24.17 -3.70
CA ASP A 21 -23.38 25.56 -4.17
C ASP A 21 -22.13 26.08 -4.92
N ASN A 22 -20.97 25.44 -4.72
CA ASN A 22 -19.70 25.78 -5.38
C ASN A 22 -19.14 24.62 -6.20
N ALA A 23 -19.97 23.65 -6.57
CA ALA A 23 -19.54 22.49 -7.36
C ALA A 23 -19.23 22.88 -8.81
N MET A 24 -18.31 22.15 -9.45
CA MET A 24 -18.11 22.24 -10.89
C MET A 24 -19.08 21.30 -11.60
N TYR A 25 -19.82 21.83 -12.56
CA TYR A 25 -20.78 21.09 -13.36
C TYR A 25 -20.22 20.81 -14.75
N GLY A 26 -20.45 19.58 -15.24
CA GLY A 26 -20.06 19.13 -16.57
C GLY A 26 -21.28 18.91 -17.46
N THR A 27 -21.10 19.07 -18.76
CA THR A 27 -22.06 18.63 -19.78
C THR A 27 -21.30 17.88 -20.86
N GLU A 28 -21.78 16.69 -21.21
CA GLU A 28 -21.20 15.85 -22.24
C GLU A 28 -21.83 16.14 -23.60
N TYR A 29 -20.99 16.28 -24.63
CA TYR A 29 -21.45 16.59 -26.00
C TYR A 29 -21.33 15.42 -26.98
N LYS A 30 -20.78 14.29 -26.53
CA LYS A 30 -20.59 13.10 -27.37
C LYS A 30 -21.90 12.33 -27.52
N LEU A 31 -22.03 11.57 -28.60
CA LEU A 31 -23.21 10.73 -28.88
C LEU A 31 -23.21 9.47 -28.00
N ILE A 32 -24.39 8.88 -27.83
CA ILE A 32 -24.59 7.65 -27.04
C ILE A 32 -23.66 6.53 -27.49
N ASP A 33 -23.44 6.38 -28.81
CA ASP A 33 -22.58 5.34 -29.38
C ASP A 33 -21.10 5.49 -28.98
N GLU A 34 -20.67 6.70 -28.60
CA GLU A 34 -19.31 6.98 -28.14
C GLU A 34 -19.17 6.87 -26.61
N LEU A 35 -20.23 7.21 -25.88
CA LEU A 35 -20.23 7.23 -24.40
C LEU A 35 -20.67 5.90 -23.80
N TYR A 36 -21.38 5.07 -24.56
CA TYR A 36 -22.10 3.89 -24.04
C TYR A 36 -23.13 4.20 -22.95
N HIS A 37 -23.52 5.48 -22.83
CA HIS A 37 -24.61 5.95 -21.97
C HIS A 37 -25.25 7.21 -22.54
N ILE A 38 -26.40 7.60 -21.98
CA ILE A 38 -27.07 8.86 -22.32
C ILE A 38 -26.16 10.02 -21.88
N PRO A 39 -25.89 11.02 -22.75
CA PRO A 39 -25.10 12.19 -22.39
C PRO A 39 -25.71 12.92 -21.21
N LEU A 40 -24.87 13.30 -20.27
CA LEU A 40 -25.29 13.99 -19.07
C LEU A 40 -25.25 15.50 -19.25
N ILE A 41 -26.17 16.19 -18.59
CA ILE A 41 -26.29 17.65 -18.61
C ILE A 41 -26.22 18.13 -17.16
N ASP A 42 -25.41 19.16 -16.93
CA ASP A 42 -25.26 19.83 -15.62
C ASP A 42 -25.10 18.86 -14.45
N TYR A 43 -24.29 17.83 -14.64
CA TYR A 43 -23.98 16.87 -13.56
C TYR A 43 -22.78 17.39 -12.76
N ASN A 44 -22.81 17.16 -11.46
CA ASN A 44 -21.67 17.45 -10.59
C ASN A 44 -20.49 16.58 -11.02
N LEU A 45 -19.42 17.21 -11.54
CA LEU A 45 -18.24 16.51 -12.03
C LEU A 45 -17.60 15.66 -10.92
N LEU A 46 -17.65 16.11 -9.67
CA LEU A 46 -17.04 15.42 -8.54
C LEU A 46 -17.79 14.15 -8.15
N GLU A 47 -19.10 14.08 -8.41
CA GLU A 47 -19.90 12.86 -8.18
C GLU A 47 -19.58 11.73 -9.17
N ARG A 48 -18.91 12.05 -10.30
CA ARG A 48 -18.44 11.04 -11.25
C ARG A 48 -17.10 10.42 -10.86
N TYR A 49 -16.34 11.07 -10.00
CA TYR A 49 -15.11 10.48 -9.48
C TYR A 49 -15.45 9.55 -8.33
N ILE A 50 -14.98 8.31 -8.42
CA ILE A 50 -14.95 7.42 -7.27
C ILE A 50 -13.98 8.08 -6.28
N TYR A 51 -14.47 8.49 -5.12
CA TYR A 51 -13.63 9.04 -4.07
C TYR A 51 -12.78 7.91 -3.47
N TYR A 52 -11.47 8.10 -3.54
CA TYR A 52 -10.47 7.23 -2.92
C TYR A 52 -9.91 7.96 -1.70
N PRO A 53 -10.32 7.63 -0.47
CA PRO A 53 -9.57 8.03 0.69
C PRO A 53 -8.14 7.49 0.56
N ASN A 54 -7.18 8.40 0.41
CA ASN A 54 -5.77 8.10 0.22
C ASN A 54 -4.95 8.77 1.32
N ASP A 55 -4.37 7.97 2.20
CA ASP A 55 -3.38 8.43 3.15
C ASP A 55 -1.99 8.21 2.53
N THR A 56 -1.31 9.30 2.18
CA THR A 56 0.09 9.27 1.74
C THR A 56 0.97 9.78 2.87
N MET A 57 1.92 8.95 3.30
CA MET A 57 2.79 9.22 4.44
C MET A 57 4.26 9.16 4.01
N TYR A 58 4.96 10.28 4.15
CA TYR A 58 6.41 10.35 3.94
C TYR A 58 7.16 9.96 5.22
N VAL A 59 8.10 9.03 5.12
CA VAL A 59 8.82 8.46 6.26
C VAL A 59 10.33 8.50 6.03
N SER A 60 11.07 9.04 6.99
CA SER A 60 12.53 9.09 7.00
C SER A 60 13.10 8.88 8.41
N SER A 61 13.79 7.77 8.64
CA SER A 61 14.50 7.51 9.90
C SER A 61 15.80 8.33 10.06
N ARG A 62 16.30 8.97 9.00
CA ARG A 62 17.47 9.87 9.07
C ARG A 62 17.17 11.26 9.65
N LYS A 63 15.96 11.49 10.17
CA LYS A 63 15.49 12.79 10.70
C LYS A 63 15.65 13.93 9.69
N TRP A 64 15.45 13.60 8.42
CA TRP A 64 15.81 14.46 7.31
C TRP A 64 14.79 15.59 7.07
N GLY A 65 13.57 15.50 7.59
CA GLY A 65 12.58 16.57 7.47
C GLY A 65 11.64 16.75 8.66
N GLY A 66 11.59 15.82 9.62
CA GLY A 66 10.61 15.92 10.69
C GLY A 66 10.95 15.14 11.96
N VAL A 67 10.01 15.19 12.87
CA VAL A 67 9.98 14.45 14.14
C VAL A 67 8.60 13.84 14.29
N ASP A 68 8.53 12.70 14.97
CA ASP A 68 7.25 12.04 15.26
C ASP A 68 6.38 12.99 16.10
N THR A 69 5.49 13.68 15.39
CA THR A 69 4.63 14.74 15.90
C THR A 69 3.26 14.60 15.24
N GLU A 70 2.31 15.41 15.67
CA GLU A 70 0.99 15.48 15.04
C GLU A 70 1.04 16.08 13.63
N GLU A 71 2.11 16.78 13.25
CA GLU A 71 2.19 17.45 11.95
C GLU A 71 3.03 16.66 10.93
N CYS A 72 3.66 15.55 11.33
CA CYS A 72 4.46 14.76 10.38
C CYS A 72 3.60 13.94 9.41
N GLY A 73 4.21 13.57 8.29
CA GLY A 73 3.65 12.71 7.25
C GLY A 73 3.65 13.34 5.87
N ASP A 74 3.99 14.62 5.76
CA ASP A 74 4.05 15.35 4.49
C ASP A 74 5.46 15.44 3.91
N ILE A 75 5.55 15.98 2.69
CA ILE A 75 6.78 16.12 1.91
C ILE A 75 7.83 17.02 2.59
N ASN A 76 7.41 17.99 3.41
CA ASN A 76 8.27 18.94 4.11
C ASN A 76 8.58 18.50 5.55
N SER A 77 7.80 17.56 6.09
CA SER A 77 7.80 17.12 7.48
C SER A 77 7.57 15.61 7.55
N THR A 78 8.60 14.85 7.19
CA THR A 78 8.56 13.38 7.22
C THR A 78 8.36 12.85 8.65
N CYS A 79 7.61 11.76 8.82
CA CYS A 79 7.64 11.04 10.10
C CYS A 79 8.98 10.30 10.25
N ASN A 80 9.49 10.21 11.48
CA ASN A 80 10.77 9.56 11.78
C ASN A 80 10.64 8.04 11.93
N SER A 81 9.47 7.57 12.35
CA SER A 81 9.18 6.15 12.46
C SER A 81 7.99 5.74 11.59
N PHE A 82 8.11 4.56 11.00
CA PHE A 82 7.01 3.93 10.26
C PHE A 82 5.82 3.65 11.17
N GLU A 83 6.07 3.21 12.41
CA GLU A 83 5.04 2.98 13.42
C GLU A 83 4.18 4.23 13.67
N HIS A 84 4.83 5.39 13.87
CA HIS A 84 4.10 6.63 14.09
C HIS A 84 3.36 7.06 12.81
N ALA A 85 3.94 6.86 11.63
CA ALA A 85 3.27 7.13 10.36
C ALA A 85 1.99 6.29 10.18
N VAL A 86 2.00 5.02 10.58
CA VAL A 86 0.81 4.16 10.57
C VAL A 86 -0.29 4.71 11.49
N LEU A 87 0.06 5.20 12.68
CA LEU A 87 -0.94 5.77 13.62
C LEU A 87 -1.59 7.06 13.10
N LYS A 88 -0.97 7.72 12.14
CA LYS A 88 -1.42 9.00 11.57
C LYS A 88 -2.38 8.87 10.40
N GLN A 89 -2.60 7.65 9.91
CA GLN A 89 -3.59 7.36 8.89
C GLN A 89 -4.96 7.90 9.32
N THR A 90 -5.54 8.77 8.50
CA THR A 90 -6.81 9.42 8.81
C THR A 90 -7.99 8.55 8.42
N THR A 91 -7.80 7.74 7.39
CA THR A 91 -8.75 6.72 6.96
C THR A 91 -8.53 5.49 7.82
N ALA A 92 -9.55 5.08 8.57
CA ALA A 92 -9.50 3.81 9.26
C ALA A 92 -9.66 2.64 8.27
N ASP A 93 -9.00 1.52 8.55
CA ASP A 93 -9.19 0.26 7.84
C ASP A 93 -10.67 -0.12 7.68
N ARG A 94 -10.96 -0.95 6.67
CA ARG A 94 -12.33 -1.39 6.41
C ARG A 94 -12.95 -2.03 7.65
N THR A 95 -14.24 -1.75 7.82
CA THR A 95 -15.09 -2.28 8.89
C THR A 95 -16.30 -2.98 8.26
N PRO A 96 -16.98 -3.91 8.96
CA PRO A 96 -18.13 -4.60 8.39
C PRO A 96 -19.26 -3.66 7.93
N THR A 97 -19.37 -2.47 8.54
CA THR A 97 -20.41 -1.48 8.26
C THR A 97 -20.13 -0.60 7.02
N ASN A 98 -18.89 -0.51 6.55
CA ASN A 98 -18.50 0.33 5.41
C ASN A 98 -18.11 -0.48 4.14
N LEU A 99 -18.22 -1.81 4.17
CA LEU A 99 -17.98 -2.68 3.01
C LEU A 99 -18.89 -2.38 1.80
N GLN A 100 -20.06 -1.77 2.03
CA GLN A 100 -21.06 -1.49 0.98
C GLN A 100 -20.87 -0.13 0.28
N SER A 101 -19.98 0.74 0.75
CA SER A 101 -19.88 2.13 0.23
C SER A 101 -19.25 2.23 -1.16
N GLY A 102 -18.62 1.17 -1.67
CA GLY A 102 -17.87 1.18 -2.93
C GLY A 102 -16.60 2.05 -2.92
N GLN A 103 -16.33 2.79 -1.83
CA GLN A 103 -15.11 3.58 -1.65
C GLN A 103 -13.93 2.64 -1.41
N HIS A 104 -12.78 2.94 -1.99
CA HIS A 104 -11.57 2.15 -1.78
C HIS A 104 -10.61 2.84 -0.82
N ILE A 105 -10.04 2.09 0.12
CA ILE A 105 -9.03 2.60 1.05
C ILE A 105 -7.64 2.40 0.47
N VAL A 106 -6.88 3.48 0.36
CA VAL A 106 -5.52 3.48 -0.20
C VAL A 106 -4.55 3.99 0.85
N TYR A 107 -3.52 3.20 1.14
CA TYR A 107 -2.38 3.62 1.95
C TYR A 107 -1.13 3.65 1.08
N THR A 108 -0.44 4.78 1.12
CA THR A 108 0.82 4.99 0.41
C THR A 108 1.88 5.41 1.41
N PHE A 109 2.97 4.65 1.49
CA PHE A 109 4.14 5.04 2.27
C PHE A 109 5.29 5.35 1.32
N ILE A 110 5.91 6.50 1.52
CA ILE A 110 7.04 6.96 0.71
C ILE A 110 8.28 6.97 1.58
N SER A 111 9.25 6.12 1.25
CA SER A 111 10.54 6.07 1.93
C SER A 111 11.44 7.19 1.41
N VAL A 112 11.75 8.14 2.29
CA VAL A 112 12.69 9.22 2.02
C VAL A 112 14.04 8.83 2.60
N CYS A 113 15.00 8.45 1.74
CA CYS A 113 16.31 7.89 2.09
C CYS A 113 16.26 6.55 2.84
N GLU A 114 15.64 6.50 4.01
CA GLU A 114 15.71 5.38 4.94
C GLU A 114 14.42 5.24 5.75
N MET A 115 13.81 4.06 5.77
CA MET A 115 12.64 3.75 6.59
C MET A 115 12.86 2.43 7.32
N HIS A 116 12.51 2.37 8.60
CA HIS A 116 12.59 1.14 9.40
C HIS A 116 11.22 0.55 9.70
N VAL A 117 11.05 -0.73 9.37
CA VAL A 117 9.95 -1.58 9.78
C VAL A 117 10.45 -2.42 10.94
N ASN A 118 10.03 -2.06 12.15
CA ASN A 118 10.55 -2.63 13.39
C ASN A 118 9.60 -3.62 14.08
N GLN A 119 8.36 -3.72 13.59
CA GLN A 119 7.32 -4.59 14.11
C GLN A 119 6.45 -5.14 12.98
N PRO A 120 5.70 -6.24 13.22
CA PRO A 120 4.81 -6.80 12.20
C PRO A 120 3.72 -5.81 11.81
N TYR A 121 3.57 -5.57 10.52
CA TYR A 121 2.55 -4.71 9.94
C TYR A 121 1.51 -5.51 9.15
N ARG A 122 0.24 -5.13 9.34
CA ARG A 122 -0.94 -5.72 8.70
C ARG A 122 -1.91 -4.59 8.39
N THR A 123 -2.63 -4.71 7.27
CA THR A 123 -3.65 -3.74 6.87
C THR A 123 -4.79 -4.39 6.09
N GLU A 124 -5.98 -3.85 6.28
CA GLU A 124 -7.18 -4.13 5.50
C GLU A 124 -7.49 -3.05 4.46
N ALA A 125 -6.51 -2.20 4.12
CA ALA A 125 -6.61 -1.32 2.97
C ALA A 125 -6.77 -2.13 1.68
N ASP A 126 -7.57 -1.60 0.75
CA ASP A 126 -7.80 -2.22 -0.54
C ASP A 126 -6.56 -2.09 -1.43
N ILE A 127 -5.79 -1.01 -1.25
CA ILE A 127 -4.54 -0.77 -1.95
C ILE A 127 -3.48 -0.35 -0.93
N PHE A 128 -2.39 -1.11 -0.85
CA PHE A 128 -1.18 -0.75 -0.13
C PHE A 128 -0.06 -0.48 -1.12
N MET A 129 0.59 0.68 -0.99
CA MET A 129 1.73 1.06 -1.80
C MET A 129 2.90 1.46 -0.91
N LEU A 130 4.08 0.95 -1.24
CA LEU A 130 5.34 1.40 -0.68
C LEU A 130 6.25 1.79 -1.86
N ASP A 131 6.67 3.05 -1.88
CA ASP A 131 7.51 3.64 -2.94
C ASP A 131 8.72 4.37 -2.35
N GLU A 132 9.70 4.70 -3.20
CA GLU A 132 10.77 5.63 -2.85
C GLU A 132 10.36 7.07 -3.18
N ALA A 133 10.89 8.03 -2.43
CA ALA A 133 10.82 9.43 -2.86
C ALA A 133 11.74 9.66 -4.06
N THR A 134 11.25 10.39 -5.05
CA THR A 134 12.07 10.78 -6.21
C THR A 134 12.76 12.13 -5.97
N THR A 135 13.88 12.37 -6.66
CA THR A 135 14.56 13.68 -6.61
C THR A 135 13.72 14.83 -7.15
N ASP A 136 12.72 14.53 -7.97
CA ASP A 136 11.77 15.53 -8.50
C ASP A 136 10.74 15.94 -7.45
N GLU A 137 10.41 15.05 -6.51
CA GLU A 137 9.52 15.32 -5.38
C GLU A 137 10.29 15.96 -4.21
N ILE A 138 11.42 15.36 -3.84
CA ILE A 138 12.25 15.77 -2.72
C ILE A 138 13.69 15.84 -3.19
N SER A 139 14.25 17.05 -3.27
CA SER A 139 15.60 17.29 -3.81
C SER A 139 16.70 16.48 -3.12
N GLU A 140 16.49 16.12 -1.87
CA GLU A 140 17.44 15.42 -1.02
C GLU A 140 17.25 13.90 -1.02
N ALA A 141 16.21 13.38 -1.68
CA ALA A 141 16.08 11.97 -2.05
C ALA A 141 17.08 11.60 -3.17
N THR A 142 18.33 12.06 -3.02
CA THR A 142 19.47 11.79 -3.91
C THR A 142 19.97 10.36 -3.80
N GLU A 143 19.59 9.67 -2.73
CA GLU A 143 19.78 8.24 -2.52
C GLU A 143 18.45 7.53 -2.72
N HIS A 144 18.50 6.35 -3.34
CA HIS A 144 17.33 5.48 -3.46
C HIS A 144 16.70 5.20 -2.09
N GLY A 145 15.38 5.22 -2.02
CA GLY A 145 14.62 4.93 -0.81
C GLY A 145 14.93 3.52 -0.32
N SER A 146 15.44 3.42 0.91
CA SER A 146 15.85 2.17 1.52
C SER A 146 14.93 1.77 2.67
N VAL A 147 14.36 0.57 2.60
CA VAL A 147 13.48 0.03 3.62
C VAL A 147 14.20 -1.07 4.38
N TYR A 148 14.46 -0.79 5.64
CA TYR A 148 15.10 -1.67 6.59
C TYR A 148 14.04 -2.47 7.34
N PHE A 149 14.17 -3.79 7.29
CA PHE A 149 13.38 -4.66 8.14
C PHE A 149 14.26 -5.09 9.32
N ASP A 150 13.92 -4.58 10.50
CA ASP A 150 14.63 -4.90 11.75
C ASP A 150 14.18 -6.28 12.28
N GLU A 151 14.65 -6.66 13.48
CA GLU A 151 14.47 -8.02 14.02
C GLU A 151 13.04 -8.57 14.05
N ASN A 152 12.05 -7.69 14.22
CA ASN A 152 10.63 -8.05 14.25
C ASN A 152 9.84 -7.44 13.09
N GLY A 153 10.53 -6.82 12.13
CA GLY A 153 9.92 -6.21 10.96
C GLY A 153 9.43 -7.25 9.98
N GLU A 154 8.11 -7.35 9.82
CA GLU A 154 7.47 -8.23 8.83
C GLU A 154 6.24 -7.51 8.28
N MET A 155 5.87 -7.76 7.02
CA MET A 155 4.58 -7.32 6.46
C MET A 155 3.75 -8.53 6.06
N GLU A 156 2.52 -8.60 6.56
CA GLU A 156 1.60 -9.70 6.30
C GLU A 156 0.34 -9.22 5.58
N PHE A 157 0.04 -9.88 4.46
CA PHE A 157 -1.14 -9.67 3.64
C PHE A 157 -1.91 -10.98 3.52
N SER A 158 -3.24 -10.90 3.57
CA SER A 158 -4.08 -12.09 3.72
C SER A 158 -5.21 -12.09 2.70
N ASN A 159 -5.52 -13.25 2.13
CA ASN A 159 -6.72 -13.44 1.31
C ASN A 159 -8.00 -13.53 2.17
N GLN A 160 -7.83 -13.70 3.48
CA GLN A 160 -8.89 -13.61 4.46
C GLN A 160 -8.90 -12.19 5.00
N ASP A 161 -10.04 -11.51 4.88
CA ASP A 161 -10.25 -10.23 5.54
C ASP A 161 -10.13 -10.45 7.06
N TYR A 162 -9.35 -9.64 7.77
CA TYR A 162 -9.21 -9.71 9.23
C TYR A 162 -10.56 -9.81 9.96
N LEU A 163 -11.60 -9.21 9.39
CA LEU A 163 -12.96 -9.22 9.89
C LEU A 163 -13.62 -10.61 9.83
N GLN A 164 -13.22 -11.47 8.91
CA GLN A 164 -13.65 -12.88 8.85
C GLN A 164 -12.99 -13.75 9.93
N ILE A 165 -11.90 -13.27 10.54
CA ILE A 165 -11.16 -13.97 11.60
C ILE A 165 -11.70 -13.57 12.98
N LYS A 166 -12.10 -12.30 13.18
CA LYS A 166 -12.64 -11.82 14.46
C LYS A 166 -14.16 -11.85 14.50
N LYS A 167 -14.72 -12.60 15.46
CA LYS A 167 -16.12 -12.41 15.90
C LYS A 167 -16.26 -11.08 16.63
N ILE A 168 -16.43 -9.98 15.91
CA ILE A 168 -16.61 -8.65 16.50
C ILE A 168 -18.02 -8.58 17.11
N GLY A 169 -18.10 -8.35 18.43
CA GLY A 169 -19.37 -8.24 19.14
C GLY A 169 -20.19 -9.54 19.20
N GLY A 170 -19.56 -10.71 19.01
CA GLY A 170 -20.26 -12.00 18.96
C GLY A 170 -21.00 -12.27 17.65
N VAL A 171 -20.93 -11.36 16.68
CA VAL A 171 -21.48 -11.51 15.33
C VAL A 171 -20.45 -12.21 14.45
N ASP A 172 -20.92 -13.17 13.66
CA ASP A 172 -20.10 -13.94 12.73
C ASP A 172 -20.14 -13.27 11.35
N TYR A 173 -19.01 -12.69 10.94
CA TYR A 173 -18.84 -12.03 9.64
C TYR A 173 -18.14 -12.92 8.61
N SER A 174 -17.97 -14.23 8.90
CA SER A 174 -17.33 -15.19 7.98
C SER A 174 -18.00 -15.31 6.60
N SER A 175 -19.25 -14.87 6.47
CA SER A 175 -20.01 -14.88 5.22
C SER A 175 -19.88 -13.60 4.38
N ILE A 176 -19.24 -12.55 4.91
CA ILE A 176 -18.98 -11.33 4.15
C ILE A 176 -17.79 -11.60 3.24
N LYS A 177 -17.96 -11.40 1.93
CA LYS A 177 -16.85 -11.50 0.99
C LYS A 177 -15.91 -10.31 1.20
N GLY A 178 -14.62 -10.60 1.41
CA GLY A 178 -13.58 -9.56 1.51
C GLY A 178 -13.40 -8.81 0.18
N VAL A 179 -12.97 -7.55 0.27
CA VAL A 179 -12.64 -6.73 -0.90
C VAL A 179 -11.24 -7.09 -1.41
N ASN A 180 -11.04 -7.18 -2.72
CA ASN A 180 -9.74 -7.51 -3.31
C ASN A 180 -8.66 -6.52 -2.85
N GLN A 181 -7.49 -7.05 -2.52
CA GLN A 181 -6.36 -6.27 -2.04
C GLN A 181 -5.24 -6.25 -3.08
N ILE A 182 -4.73 -5.05 -3.36
CA ILE A 182 -3.58 -4.82 -4.25
C ILE A 182 -2.43 -4.30 -3.39
N VAL A 183 -1.28 -4.97 -3.47
CA VAL A 183 -0.07 -4.65 -2.73
C VAL A 183 1.02 -4.33 -3.75
N ARG A 184 1.53 -3.09 -3.71
CA ARG A 184 2.55 -2.62 -4.63
C ARG A 184 3.78 -2.13 -3.88
N PHE A 185 4.89 -2.53 -4.44
CA PHE A 185 6.22 -2.29 -3.95
C PHE A 185 7.04 -1.83 -5.14
N HIS A 186 7.43 -0.57 -5.18
CA HIS A 186 8.03 0.03 -6.36
C HIS A 186 9.33 0.75 -6.01
N SER A 187 10.36 0.55 -6.83
CA SER A 187 11.63 1.29 -6.82
C SER A 187 12.33 1.42 -5.47
N ILE A 188 12.22 0.43 -4.58
CA ILE A 188 12.83 0.47 -3.24
C ILE A 188 14.02 -0.48 -3.14
N ASN A 189 15.00 -0.05 -2.37
CA ASN A 189 16.04 -0.93 -1.85
C ASN A 189 15.57 -1.58 -0.56
N ILE A 190 15.42 -2.90 -0.52
CA ILE A 190 15.24 -3.58 0.75
C ILE A 190 16.59 -3.89 1.36
N VAL A 191 16.75 -3.52 2.62
CA VAL A 191 17.88 -3.92 3.44
C VAL A 191 17.40 -4.79 4.58
N HIS A 192 17.92 -6.01 4.66
CA HIS A 192 17.67 -6.88 5.80
C HIS A 192 18.85 -6.84 6.77
N ILE A 193 18.58 -6.51 8.03
CA ILE A 193 19.57 -6.48 9.12
C ILE A 193 19.53 -7.83 9.84
N THR A 194 20.46 -8.74 9.52
CA THR A 194 20.51 -10.08 10.12
C THR A 194 21.10 -10.05 11.53
N THR A 195 20.26 -10.14 12.57
CA THR A 195 20.70 -10.49 13.94
C THR A 195 19.99 -11.72 14.52
N LYS A 196 18.87 -12.14 13.90
CA LYS A 196 18.14 -13.38 14.23
C LYS A 196 17.80 -14.17 12.97
N GLN A 197 17.40 -15.42 13.19
CA GLN A 197 16.82 -16.32 12.20
C GLN A 197 15.40 -15.86 11.85
N ALA A 198 15.26 -14.64 11.32
CA ALA A 198 13.99 -14.17 10.78
C ALA A 198 13.59 -15.09 9.63
N LYS A 199 12.33 -15.54 9.62
CA LYS A 199 11.87 -16.55 8.65
C LYS A 199 11.49 -15.92 7.29
N TYR A 200 10.97 -14.70 7.27
CA TYR A 200 10.52 -14.02 6.05
C TYR A 200 10.31 -12.50 6.20
N LEU A 201 10.30 -11.71 5.10
CA LEU A 201 9.94 -10.27 5.14
C LEU A 201 8.46 -10.07 4.83
N LEU A 202 8.05 -10.64 3.71
CA LEU A 202 6.70 -10.55 3.20
C LEU A 202 6.01 -11.89 3.40
N LYS A 203 4.81 -11.84 3.99
CA LYS A 203 3.99 -13.00 4.21
C LYS A 203 2.66 -12.87 3.51
N LEU A 204 2.32 -13.85 2.69
CA LEU A 204 0.99 -14.01 2.11
C LEU A 204 0.26 -15.14 2.84
N VAL A 205 -0.91 -14.85 3.39
CA VAL A 205 -1.71 -15.80 4.18
C VAL A 205 -2.97 -16.18 3.44
N GLU A 206 -3.16 -17.49 3.27
CA GLU A 206 -4.31 -18.10 2.63
C GLU A 206 -5.17 -18.83 3.67
N SER A 207 -6.49 -18.64 3.60
CA SER A 207 -7.46 -19.35 4.43
C SER A 207 -7.77 -20.74 3.88
N LYS A 208 -7.71 -21.78 4.73
CA LYS A 208 -8.08 -23.16 4.35
C LYS A 208 -9.60 -23.36 4.22
N ASP A 209 -10.41 -22.54 4.89
CA ASP A 209 -11.80 -22.90 5.22
C ASP A 209 -12.89 -22.08 4.47
N GLN A 210 -12.51 -21.14 3.59
CA GLN A 210 -13.48 -20.20 2.97
C GLN A 210 -13.32 -20.06 1.44
N ILE A 211 -13.57 -21.16 0.73
CA ILE A 211 -13.48 -21.25 -0.75
C ILE A 211 -14.36 -20.22 -1.47
N ASN A 212 -15.40 -19.64 -0.85
CA ASN A 212 -16.30 -18.70 -1.53
C ASN A 212 -16.20 -17.23 -1.08
N TYR A 213 -15.60 -16.95 0.08
CA TYR A 213 -15.64 -15.61 0.70
C TYR A 213 -14.29 -14.93 0.83
N GLY A 214 -13.19 -15.61 0.48
CA GLY A 214 -11.87 -14.99 0.39
C GLY A 214 -11.78 -13.93 -0.72
N ARG A 215 -10.88 -12.96 -0.52
CA ARG A 215 -10.55 -11.91 -1.48
C ARG A 215 -9.42 -12.34 -2.41
N ASN A 216 -9.31 -11.69 -3.56
CA ASN A 216 -8.10 -11.80 -4.38
C ASN A 216 -7.01 -10.90 -3.78
N LEU A 217 -5.77 -11.37 -3.82
CA LEU A 217 -4.59 -10.67 -3.37
C LEU A 217 -3.59 -10.58 -4.51
N GLU A 218 -3.29 -9.36 -4.93
CA GLU A 218 -2.32 -9.10 -5.99
C GLU A 218 -1.09 -8.43 -5.39
N LEU A 219 0.04 -9.14 -5.36
CA LEU A 219 1.35 -8.62 -4.96
C LEU A 219 2.16 -8.31 -6.21
N THR A 220 2.54 -7.05 -6.37
CA THR A 220 3.44 -6.60 -7.44
C THR A 220 4.68 -5.95 -6.83
N ILE A 221 5.84 -6.46 -7.20
CA ILE A 221 7.16 -5.95 -6.82
C ILE A 221 7.89 -5.52 -8.08
N GLU A 222 8.27 -4.24 -8.17
CA GLU A 222 8.86 -3.65 -9.36
C GLU A 222 10.11 -2.83 -9.03
N ASN A 223 11.17 -3.02 -9.82
CA ASN A 223 12.42 -2.24 -9.74
C ASN A 223 13.10 -2.32 -8.36
N TRP A 224 13.12 -3.49 -7.75
CA TRP A 224 13.66 -3.69 -6.40
C TRP A 224 15.10 -4.17 -6.39
N THR A 225 15.87 -3.65 -5.43
CA THR A 225 17.19 -4.19 -5.08
C THR A 225 17.15 -4.77 -3.68
N PHE A 226 17.59 -6.01 -3.51
CA PHE A 226 17.71 -6.66 -2.20
C PHE A 226 19.17 -6.72 -1.75
N LEU A 227 19.44 -6.13 -0.58
CA LEU A 227 20.75 -6.09 0.06
C LEU A 227 20.68 -6.76 1.43
N GLN A 228 21.52 -7.77 1.64
CA GLN A 228 21.70 -8.38 2.95
C GLN A 228 22.93 -7.77 3.61
N ASN A 229 22.75 -7.05 4.72
CA ASN A 229 23.86 -6.51 5.49
C ASN A 229 24.37 -7.61 6.44
N ILE A 230 25.20 -8.52 5.92
CA ILE A 230 25.72 -9.68 6.66
C ILE A 230 26.87 -9.22 7.56
N THR A 231 26.60 -9.07 8.86
CA THR A 231 27.65 -8.87 9.89
C THR A 231 28.09 -10.17 10.57
N LEU A 232 27.58 -11.33 10.15
CA LEU A 232 27.80 -12.61 10.82
C LEU A 232 28.63 -13.63 10.02
N ASP A 233 29.56 -14.24 10.73
CA ASP A 233 30.48 -15.34 10.34
C ASP A 233 29.76 -16.68 9.99
N LYS A 234 28.43 -16.66 9.80
CA LYS A 234 27.58 -17.82 9.50
C LYS A 234 26.52 -17.45 8.47
N ALA A 235 26.44 -18.25 7.39
CA ALA A 235 25.38 -18.14 6.40
C ALA A 235 24.01 -18.37 7.06
N THR A 236 23.19 -17.31 7.11
CA THR A 236 21.79 -17.39 7.50
C THR A 236 20.91 -17.32 6.25
N ASN A 237 20.18 -18.41 6.01
CA ASN A 237 19.14 -18.44 4.98
C ASN A 237 17.95 -17.61 5.46
N PHE A 238 17.37 -16.84 4.54
CA PHE A 238 16.29 -15.91 4.79
C PHE A 238 15.33 -15.91 3.59
N SER A 239 14.02 -15.79 3.83
CA SER A 239 13.02 -15.81 2.76
C SER A 239 12.48 -14.42 2.46
N LEU A 240 12.63 -13.90 1.25
CA LEU A 240 11.99 -12.61 0.89
C LEU A 240 10.46 -12.69 1.03
N LEU A 241 9.88 -13.76 0.49
CA LEU A 241 8.44 -13.98 0.43
C LEU A 241 8.11 -15.36 0.99
N ARG A 242 7.06 -15.44 1.79
CA ARG A 242 6.51 -16.71 2.28
C ARG A 242 5.00 -16.74 2.10
N THR A 243 4.51 -17.82 1.50
CA THR A 243 3.08 -18.13 1.44
C THR A 243 2.74 -19.17 2.50
N GLU A 244 1.69 -18.97 3.27
CA GLU A 244 1.16 -19.98 4.20
C GLU A 244 -0.35 -20.10 4.08
N PRO A 245 -0.93 -21.32 4.12
CA PRO A 245 -0.29 -22.63 4.05
C PRO A 245 0.11 -23.05 2.62
N PHE A 246 -0.48 -22.42 1.59
CA PHE A 246 -0.19 -22.68 0.18
C PHE A 246 -0.48 -21.43 -0.66
N LEU A 247 0.05 -21.38 -1.88
CA LEU A 247 -0.33 -20.38 -2.88
C LEU A 247 -1.61 -20.83 -3.58
N SER A 248 -2.60 -19.95 -3.70
CA SER A 248 -3.90 -20.24 -4.32
C SER A 248 -4.11 -19.45 -5.61
N LEU A 249 -5.14 -19.81 -6.39
CA LEU A 249 -5.56 -19.05 -7.59
C LEU A 249 -6.04 -17.61 -7.28
N ARG A 250 -6.24 -17.28 -6.00
CA ARG A 250 -6.62 -15.92 -5.55
C ARG A 250 -5.40 -15.04 -5.32
N MET A 251 -4.22 -15.63 -5.23
CA MET A 251 -2.98 -14.92 -5.02
C MET A 251 -2.25 -14.80 -6.35
N ASN A 252 -2.09 -13.58 -6.82
CA ASN A 252 -1.23 -13.28 -7.95
C ASN A 252 0.04 -12.60 -7.43
N VAL A 253 1.21 -13.17 -7.74
CA VAL A 253 2.50 -12.60 -7.36
C VAL A 253 3.29 -12.31 -8.61
N SER A 254 3.62 -11.05 -8.82
CA SER A 254 4.40 -10.57 -9.96
C SER A 254 5.65 -9.85 -9.46
N ILE A 255 6.82 -10.26 -9.93
CA ILE A 255 8.11 -9.67 -9.55
C ILE A 255 8.85 -9.29 -10.83
N PHE A 256 9.15 -8.00 -11.00
CA PHE A 256 9.79 -7.44 -12.18
C PHE A 256 11.06 -6.68 -11.82
N ASN A 257 12.08 -6.77 -12.67
CA ASN A 257 13.35 -6.04 -12.54
C ASN A 257 14.04 -6.21 -11.17
N PHE A 258 13.92 -7.40 -10.58
CA PHE A 258 14.53 -7.72 -9.29
C PHE A 258 16.04 -7.93 -9.39
N LYS A 259 16.80 -7.25 -8.53
CA LYS A 259 18.24 -7.46 -8.33
C LYS A 259 18.50 -7.92 -6.91
N GLY A 260 18.78 -9.21 -6.73
CA GLY A 260 19.18 -9.78 -5.44
C GLY A 260 20.65 -10.17 -5.43
N TYR A 261 21.37 -9.78 -4.38
CA TYR A 261 22.72 -10.29 -4.11
C TYR A 261 22.63 -11.43 -3.09
N ASN A 262 23.19 -12.59 -3.41
CA ASN A 262 23.10 -13.82 -2.59
C ASN A 262 21.66 -14.35 -2.38
N ALA A 263 20.75 -14.08 -3.31
CA ALA A 263 19.38 -14.57 -3.27
C ALA A 263 19.24 -15.92 -4.01
N TYR A 264 18.43 -16.83 -3.48
CA TYR A 264 17.96 -18.03 -4.17
C TYR A 264 16.44 -18.18 -3.98
N ILE A 265 15.75 -18.73 -4.98
CA ILE A 265 14.31 -18.99 -4.91
C ILE A 265 14.13 -20.48 -4.62
N GLU A 266 13.49 -20.80 -3.50
CA GLU A 266 13.15 -22.17 -3.11
C GLU A 266 11.64 -22.37 -3.28
N GLY A 267 11.25 -23.23 -4.22
CA GLY A 267 9.86 -23.64 -4.41
C GLY A 267 9.57 -24.88 -3.55
N THR A 268 8.44 -24.86 -2.83
CA THR A 268 7.91 -26.03 -2.11
C THR A 268 7.24 -27.02 -3.05
#